data_AF-A0A957LHY5-F1
#
_entry.id   AF-A0A957LHY5-F1
#
_cell.length_a   1.000
_cell.length_b   1.000
_cell.length_c   1.000
_cell.angle_alpha   90.00
_cell.angle_beta   90.00
_cell.angle_gamma   90.00
#
_symmetry.space_group_name_H-M   'P 1'
#
loop_
_entity.id
_entity.type
_entity.pdbx_description
1 polymer ?
#
loop_
_entity_poly.entity_id
_entity_poly.type
_entity_poly.pdbx_seq_one_letter_code
_entity_poly.pdbx_strand_id
1 'polypeptide(L)'
;MRDCVLLLGNPAAQEVCLNELLDVPAVIHEVATIAIFRNIDQREFNFFLYQDADTKLWRIIPDDLDRTWGLNGTGQLASPVTSLEKTDRRCDGTDTTPANEVCRAILNVPTFRAMYYRHLRTLVDEYLVAGVPEDRINELMGEIAAEFALDEAKWTRFSGQPITYHQDKLINVFLPAWRIHLTSGGWNTEIPAAQSAAPTVIFSTTLDYSPASGNQLEEYFVLQNETAEYVDISGWAIGNAVTMTIPSGTVIPPQGWVHIGRDVVAFRNRAISPTGNEGHGVVGGYSDFLPNTGGTIELYDRQGGFVDSLTYGPTGASFSGALIISEIQYNPQAGESFEFIEFKNNSGTAVDVSGVSVAGGLDYTFPAGTTIAAGGYLVIAEDVDAFNSRYTDNGSAYYEASLEVADNRWHGELSNGGEELIVYAADGAELFRLSYNDAGAWPGRADGKGSAAELIDPAAVPLTQPEKDLYLNDGNHWRSTSEYHGSPGRLGLGPDKRVVVNEVLAHTDLPQVDTIEFYNTTAAPIDISHW
;
A
#
# COMPACT_ATOMS: atom_id res chain seq x y z
N MET A 1 -11.35 4.55 -29.20
CA MET A 1 -10.47 5.70 -29.51
C MET A 1 -11.17 6.80 -30.28
N ARG A 2 -11.57 6.58 -31.55
CA ARG A 2 -12.20 7.61 -32.39
C ARG A 2 -13.34 8.36 -31.68
N ASP A 3 -14.23 7.63 -31.01
CA ASP A 3 -15.38 8.24 -30.36
C ASP A 3 -14.96 9.19 -29.23
N CYS A 4 -14.06 8.78 -28.32
CA CYS A 4 -13.52 9.66 -27.27
C CYS A 4 -12.82 10.91 -27.84
N VAL A 5 -11.98 10.73 -28.87
CA VAL A 5 -11.18 11.81 -29.46
C VAL A 5 -12.06 12.86 -30.15
N LEU A 6 -13.19 12.44 -30.73
CA LEU A 6 -14.10 13.33 -31.45
C LEU A 6 -15.19 13.96 -30.56
N LEU A 7 -15.19 13.73 -29.24
CA LEU A 7 -16.13 14.34 -28.27
C LEU A 7 -15.84 15.82 -27.96
N LEU A 8 -15.39 16.59 -28.94
CA LEU A 8 -14.92 17.97 -28.72
C LEU A 8 -16.00 18.92 -28.18
N GLY A 9 -17.28 18.65 -28.46
CA GLY A 9 -18.40 19.43 -27.95
C GLY A 9 -18.78 19.16 -26.49
N ASN A 10 -18.15 18.20 -25.81
CA ASN A 10 -18.45 17.86 -24.42
C ASN A 10 -17.16 17.49 -23.64
N PRO A 11 -16.40 18.49 -23.17
CA PRO A 11 -15.12 18.28 -22.50
C PRO A 11 -15.19 17.38 -21.25
N ALA A 12 -16.26 17.46 -20.45
CA ALA A 12 -16.41 16.63 -19.26
C ALA A 12 -16.59 15.13 -19.60
N ALA A 13 -17.42 14.82 -20.60
CA ALA A 13 -17.55 13.44 -21.08
C ALA A 13 -16.27 12.95 -21.77
N GLN A 14 -15.58 13.87 -22.45
CA GLN A 14 -14.30 13.57 -23.09
C GLN A 14 -13.22 13.25 -22.05
N GLU A 15 -13.14 13.98 -20.94
CA GLU A 15 -12.20 13.72 -19.83
C GLU A 15 -12.34 12.30 -19.30
N VAL A 16 -13.56 11.86 -18.97
CA VAL A 16 -13.83 10.49 -18.53
C VAL A 16 -13.40 9.47 -19.60
N CYS A 17 -13.82 9.67 -20.85
CA CYS A 17 -13.52 8.75 -21.95
C CYS A 17 -12.01 8.64 -22.24
N LEU A 18 -11.28 9.74 -22.13
CA LEU A 18 -9.84 9.77 -22.37
C LEU A 18 -9.05 9.16 -21.22
N ASN A 19 -9.45 9.35 -19.96
CA ASN A 19 -8.86 8.63 -18.81
C ASN A 19 -9.00 7.11 -18.96
N GLU A 20 -10.07 6.64 -19.62
CA GLU A 20 -10.25 5.22 -19.88
C GLU A 20 -9.39 4.69 -21.05
N LEU A 21 -8.97 5.56 -21.95
CA LEU A 21 -8.37 5.16 -23.22
C LEU A 21 -6.86 5.40 -23.27
N LEU A 22 -6.41 6.50 -22.69
CA LEU A 22 -5.05 7.01 -22.82
C LEU A 22 -4.29 6.87 -21.51
N ASP A 23 -2.99 6.65 -21.63
CA ASP A 23 -2.06 6.99 -20.56
C ASP A 23 -1.89 8.51 -20.60
N VAL A 24 -2.79 9.20 -19.88
CA VAL A 24 -2.89 10.66 -19.92
C VAL A 24 -1.57 11.33 -19.54
N PRO A 25 -0.87 10.92 -18.45
CA PRO A 25 0.48 11.42 -18.16
C PRO A 25 1.45 11.22 -19.32
N ALA A 26 1.55 10.01 -19.90
CA ALA A 26 2.47 9.78 -21.01
C ALA A 26 2.11 10.64 -22.23
N VAL A 27 0.83 10.76 -22.60
CA VAL A 27 0.42 11.60 -23.73
C VAL A 27 0.71 13.08 -23.45
N ILE A 28 0.45 13.57 -22.25
CA ILE A 28 0.81 14.93 -21.83
C ILE A 28 2.31 15.17 -21.93
N HIS A 29 3.12 14.21 -21.46
CA HIS A 29 4.57 14.26 -21.58
C HIS A 29 5.01 14.39 -23.03
N GLU A 30 4.51 13.51 -23.90
CA GLU A 30 4.89 13.53 -25.32
C GLU A 30 4.44 14.80 -26.04
N VAL A 31 3.23 15.28 -25.77
CA VAL A 31 2.76 16.56 -26.33
C VAL A 31 3.62 17.73 -25.85
N ALA A 32 4.06 17.72 -24.59
CA ALA A 32 4.96 18.74 -24.05
C ALA A 32 6.37 18.66 -24.62
N THR A 33 6.95 17.47 -24.81
CA THR A 33 8.28 17.32 -25.42
C THR A 33 8.28 17.81 -26.87
N ILE A 34 7.21 17.55 -27.63
CA ILE A 34 7.00 18.08 -28.98
C ILE A 34 7.10 19.60 -29.03
N ALA A 35 6.54 20.28 -28.02
CA ALA A 35 6.67 21.72 -27.89
C ALA A 35 8.11 22.12 -27.54
N ILE A 36 8.80 21.42 -26.63
CA ILE A 36 10.21 21.70 -26.27
C ILE A 36 11.12 21.68 -27.50
N PHE A 37 11.17 20.58 -28.25
CA PHE A 37 12.02 20.46 -29.43
C PHE A 37 11.36 21.01 -30.71
N ARG A 38 10.17 21.60 -30.60
CA ARG A 38 9.45 22.29 -31.67
C ARG A 38 9.31 21.43 -32.93
N ASN A 39 8.68 20.26 -32.83
CA ASN A 39 8.37 19.46 -34.01
C ASN A 39 7.28 20.13 -34.86
N ILE A 40 7.60 20.45 -36.10
CA ILE A 40 6.62 21.07 -37.00
C ILE A 40 5.87 20.07 -37.88
N ASP A 41 6.24 18.79 -37.88
CA ASP A 41 5.70 17.76 -38.80
C ASP A 41 4.80 16.71 -38.13
N GLN A 42 4.59 16.77 -36.82
CA GLN A 42 3.76 15.81 -36.07
C GLN A 42 2.25 16.13 -36.07
N ARG A 43 1.72 16.45 -37.25
CA ARG A 43 0.29 16.71 -37.45
C ARG A 43 -0.51 15.42 -37.65
N GLU A 44 -0.11 14.62 -38.63
CA GLU A 44 -0.73 13.34 -39.01
C GLU A 44 0.34 12.25 -39.26
N PHE A 45 1.61 12.61 -39.12
CA PHE A 45 2.78 11.79 -39.43
C PHE A 45 3.76 11.84 -38.26
N ASN A 46 4.84 11.06 -38.34
CA ASN A 46 6.00 11.16 -37.45
C ASN A 46 5.66 10.83 -35.98
N PHE A 47 4.65 9.99 -35.78
CA PHE A 47 4.40 9.33 -34.50
C PHE A 47 3.68 7.99 -34.73
N PHE A 48 3.83 7.09 -33.77
CA PHE A 48 3.03 5.89 -33.66
C PHE A 48 2.04 6.02 -32.51
N LEU A 49 0.86 5.42 -32.67
CA LEU A 49 -0.01 5.11 -31.55
C LEU A 49 0.29 3.70 -31.10
N TYR A 50 0.67 3.56 -29.83
CA TYR A 50 1.00 2.29 -29.21
C TYR A 50 0.03 2.04 -28.07
N GLN A 51 -0.58 0.85 -28.06
CA GLN A 51 -1.34 0.37 -26.92
C GLN A 51 -0.43 -0.50 -26.07
N ASP A 52 -0.28 -0.15 -24.81
CA ASP A 52 0.50 -0.95 -23.89
C ASP A 52 -0.17 -2.30 -23.60
N ALA A 53 0.61 -3.37 -23.65
CA ALA A 53 0.09 -4.72 -23.47
C ALA A 53 -0.35 -4.98 -22.03
N ASP A 54 0.24 -4.30 -21.05
CA ASP A 54 -0.02 -4.53 -19.63
C ASP A 54 -1.13 -3.60 -19.16
N THR A 55 -1.01 -2.29 -19.41
CA THR A 55 -2.01 -1.31 -18.94
C THR A 55 -3.23 -1.18 -19.85
N LYS A 56 -3.15 -1.69 -21.09
CA LYS A 56 -4.16 -1.51 -22.16
C LYS A 56 -4.42 -0.06 -22.55
N LEU A 57 -3.60 0.87 -22.08
CA LEU A 57 -3.70 2.29 -22.38
C LEU A 57 -2.92 2.65 -23.65
N TRP A 58 -3.43 3.63 -24.38
CA TRP A 58 -2.76 4.16 -25.56
C TRP A 58 -1.84 5.33 -25.21
N ARG A 59 -0.67 5.36 -25.82
CA ARG A 59 0.26 6.50 -25.79
C ARG A 59 0.76 6.83 -27.20
N ILE A 60 1.39 7.99 -27.29
CA ILE A 60 2.08 8.46 -28.51
C ILE A 60 3.55 8.06 -28.38
N ILE A 61 4.16 7.61 -29.47
CA ILE A 61 5.61 7.43 -29.55
C ILE A 61 6.10 8.30 -30.72
N PRO A 62 6.99 9.28 -30.49
CA PRO A 62 7.48 10.13 -31.56
C PRO A 62 8.36 9.33 -32.53
N ASP A 63 8.30 9.70 -33.81
CA ASP A 63 9.17 9.21 -34.87
C ASP A 63 9.65 10.40 -35.72
N ASP A 64 10.67 10.20 -36.55
CA ASP A 64 11.16 11.14 -37.57
C ASP A 64 11.23 12.61 -37.07
N LEU A 65 12.19 12.84 -36.17
CA LEU A 65 12.41 14.09 -35.43
C LEU A 65 13.41 15.03 -36.11
N ASP A 66 13.56 14.95 -37.43
CA ASP A 66 14.52 15.76 -38.20
C ASP A 66 14.08 17.23 -38.35
N ARG A 67 12.77 17.51 -38.39
CA ARG A 67 12.17 18.86 -38.52
C ARG A 67 11.85 19.49 -37.18
N THR A 68 12.88 19.62 -36.36
CA THR A 68 12.81 20.10 -34.99
C THR A 68 13.78 21.28 -34.78
N TRP A 69 13.87 21.81 -33.55
CA TRP A 69 14.89 22.77 -33.12
C TRP A 69 15.02 24.02 -34.00
N GLY A 70 13.88 24.55 -34.47
CA GLY A 70 13.85 25.80 -35.24
C GLY A 70 13.97 25.65 -36.76
N LEU A 71 14.04 24.42 -37.27
CA LEU A 71 13.90 24.18 -38.70
C LEU A 71 12.48 24.49 -39.18
N ASN A 72 12.39 25.07 -40.38
CA ASN A 72 11.12 25.30 -41.07
C ASN A 72 10.83 24.16 -42.09
N GLY A 73 9.68 24.21 -42.75
CA GLY A 73 9.27 23.19 -43.73
C GLY A 73 10.16 23.07 -44.98
N THR A 74 11.16 23.96 -45.13
CA THR A 74 12.18 23.88 -46.19
C THR A 74 13.54 23.43 -45.65
N GLY A 75 13.63 22.97 -44.40
CA GLY A 75 14.88 22.50 -43.76
C GLY A 75 15.86 23.62 -43.43
N GLN A 76 15.40 24.88 -43.35
CA GLN A 76 16.24 26.01 -42.98
C GLN A 76 15.93 26.47 -41.56
N LEU A 77 16.97 26.81 -40.78
CA LEU A 77 16.83 27.43 -39.47
C LEU A 77 16.18 28.81 -39.64
N ALA A 78 14.94 28.94 -39.18
CA ALA A 78 14.15 30.15 -39.31
C ALA A 78 14.31 31.05 -38.07
N SER A 79 14.18 32.37 -38.28
CA SER A 79 14.12 33.34 -37.19
C SER A 79 12.90 33.07 -36.30
N PRO A 80 13.06 33.12 -34.97
CA PRO A 80 12.06 32.68 -34.00
C PRO A 80 10.82 33.58 -33.93
N VAL A 81 10.75 34.72 -34.63
CA VAL A 81 9.71 35.75 -34.39
C VAL A 81 8.57 35.77 -35.43
N THR A 82 8.75 35.23 -36.64
CA THR A 82 7.71 35.27 -37.70
C THR A 82 6.95 33.96 -37.87
N SER A 83 7.25 32.95 -37.05
CA SER A 83 6.67 31.59 -37.16
C SER A 83 6.07 31.06 -35.85
N LEU A 84 5.97 31.91 -34.82
CA LEU A 84 5.51 31.61 -33.44
C LEU A 84 4.08 31.05 -33.36
N GLU A 85 3.28 31.24 -34.41
CA GLU A 85 1.89 30.80 -34.44
C GLU A 85 1.70 29.29 -34.67
N LYS A 86 2.73 28.53 -35.08
CA LYS A 86 2.49 27.23 -35.74
C LYS A 86 2.57 25.98 -34.86
N THR A 87 3.18 26.01 -33.68
CA THR A 87 3.42 24.79 -32.88
C THR A 87 2.19 24.36 -32.10
N ASP A 88 1.50 25.28 -31.42
CA ASP A 88 0.22 24.98 -30.76
C ASP A 88 -0.94 24.81 -31.76
N ARG A 89 -0.89 25.49 -32.92
CA ARG A 89 -1.87 25.32 -34.01
C ARG A 89 -1.90 23.91 -34.59
N ARG A 90 -0.93 23.03 -34.29
CA ARG A 90 -0.99 21.62 -34.72
C ARG A 90 -1.92 20.79 -33.85
N CYS A 91 -2.14 21.17 -32.59
CA CYS A 91 -3.11 20.52 -31.73
C CYS A 91 -4.51 21.11 -31.94
N ASP A 92 -4.63 22.40 -32.22
CA ASP A 92 -5.94 23.02 -32.44
C ASP A 92 -6.47 22.80 -33.87
N GLY A 93 -5.55 22.69 -34.85
CA GLY A 93 -5.88 22.65 -36.28
C GLY A 93 -6.43 23.98 -36.80
N THR A 94 -6.62 24.07 -38.13
CA THR A 94 -7.38 25.14 -38.80
C THR A 94 -8.13 24.55 -39.99
N ASP A 95 -9.04 25.31 -40.62
CA ASP A 95 -9.78 24.89 -41.83
C ASP A 95 -8.88 24.41 -42.99
N THR A 96 -7.59 24.79 -43.00
CA THR A 96 -6.62 24.44 -44.04
C THR A 96 -5.52 23.49 -43.56
N THR A 97 -5.49 23.14 -42.27
CA THR A 97 -4.47 22.30 -41.65
C THR A 97 -5.10 21.44 -40.55
N PRO A 98 -5.38 20.15 -40.80
CA PRO A 98 -5.80 19.19 -39.77
C PRO A 98 -4.95 19.21 -38.50
N ALA A 99 -5.52 18.77 -37.39
CA ALA A 99 -4.83 18.69 -36.11
C ALA A 99 -4.22 17.31 -35.89
N ASN A 100 -3.23 17.21 -35.00
CA ASN A 100 -3.01 15.99 -34.25
C ASN A 100 -4.22 15.79 -33.34
N GLU A 101 -5.08 14.85 -33.71
CA GLU A 101 -6.38 14.66 -33.07
C GLU A 101 -6.28 14.20 -31.61
N VAL A 102 -5.26 13.42 -31.26
CA VAL A 102 -5.03 13.01 -29.87
C VAL A 102 -4.59 14.22 -29.04
N CYS A 103 -3.67 15.04 -29.57
CA CYS A 103 -3.29 16.29 -28.92
C CYS A 103 -4.48 17.24 -28.77
N ARG A 104 -5.31 17.38 -29.82
CA ARG A 104 -6.51 18.20 -29.80
C ARG A 104 -7.46 17.80 -28.69
N ALA A 105 -7.70 16.49 -28.54
CA ALA A 105 -8.58 15.96 -27.52
C ALA A 105 -8.07 16.25 -26.10
N ILE A 106 -6.76 16.11 -25.87
CA ILE A 106 -6.12 16.47 -24.59
C ILE A 106 -6.28 17.97 -24.30
N LEU A 107 -5.96 18.84 -25.26
CA LEU A 107 -6.04 20.30 -25.06
C LEU A 107 -7.48 20.85 -25.05
N ASN A 108 -8.46 20.08 -25.50
CA ASN A 108 -9.88 20.43 -25.40
C ASN A 108 -10.45 20.21 -23.99
N VAL A 109 -9.86 19.31 -23.20
CA VAL A 109 -10.23 19.09 -21.80
C VAL A 109 -9.50 20.12 -20.92
N PRO A 110 -10.22 21.02 -20.21
CA PRO A 110 -9.58 22.10 -19.45
C PRO A 110 -8.54 21.62 -18.42
N THR A 111 -8.84 20.54 -17.70
CA THR A 111 -7.93 19.94 -16.71
C THR A 111 -6.63 19.47 -17.38
N PHE A 112 -6.74 18.69 -18.45
CA PHE A 112 -5.58 18.16 -19.16
C PHE A 112 -4.77 19.23 -19.89
N ARG A 113 -5.44 20.27 -20.43
CA ARG A 113 -4.77 21.45 -21.01
C ARG A 113 -3.91 22.16 -19.98
N ALA A 114 -4.43 22.36 -18.77
CA ALA A 114 -3.68 22.99 -17.69
C ALA A 114 -2.53 22.10 -17.19
N MET A 115 -2.76 20.78 -17.10
CA MET A 115 -1.70 19.80 -16.81
C MET A 115 -0.59 19.84 -17.87
N TYR A 116 -0.94 19.90 -19.16
CA TYR A 116 0.01 20.08 -20.26
C TYR A 116 0.87 21.33 -20.09
N TYR A 117 0.25 22.50 -19.88
CA TYR A 117 1.02 23.74 -19.73
C TYR A 117 1.90 23.75 -18.50
N ARG A 118 1.44 23.18 -17.38
CA ARG A 118 2.28 22.97 -16.20
C ARG A 118 3.47 22.06 -16.51
N HIS A 119 3.24 20.90 -17.13
CA HIS A 119 4.32 19.96 -17.43
C HIS A 119 5.31 20.53 -18.46
N LEU A 120 4.83 21.22 -19.49
CA LEU A 120 5.66 21.97 -20.43
C LEU A 120 6.54 22.98 -19.69
N ARG A 121 5.99 23.71 -18.72
CA ARG A 121 6.76 24.64 -17.91
C ARG A 121 7.87 23.93 -17.13
N THR A 122 7.59 22.78 -16.53
CA THR A 122 8.61 21.95 -15.84
C THR A 122 9.73 21.55 -16.79
N LEU A 123 9.41 21.07 -18.00
CA LEU A 123 10.42 20.69 -19.00
C LEU A 123 11.25 21.88 -19.48
N VAL A 124 10.66 23.09 -19.56
CA VAL A 124 11.40 24.32 -19.89
C VAL A 124 12.43 24.64 -18.80
N ASP A 125 11.99 24.59 -17.54
CA ASP A 125 12.83 24.88 -16.36
C ASP A 125 13.90 23.80 -16.11
N GLU A 126 13.80 22.63 -16.77
CA GLU A 126 14.76 21.53 -16.66
C GLU A 126 15.69 21.43 -17.88
N TYR A 127 15.12 21.32 -19.08
CA TYR A 127 15.84 20.95 -20.30
C TYR A 127 16.17 22.13 -21.21
N LEU A 128 15.50 23.27 -21.06
CA LEU A 128 15.80 24.46 -21.86
C LEU A 128 16.61 25.50 -21.10
N VAL A 129 17.09 25.21 -19.88
CA VAL A 129 17.99 26.10 -19.13
C VAL A 129 19.31 26.28 -19.88
N ALA A 130 19.89 27.47 -19.80
CA ALA A 130 21.18 27.76 -20.45
C ALA A 130 22.28 26.80 -19.96
N GLY A 131 22.98 26.20 -20.91
CA GLY A 131 24.02 25.19 -20.68
C GLY A 131 23.53 23.78 -20.98
N VAL A 132 22.28 23.43 -20.67
CA VAL A 132 21.79 22.05 -20.80
C VAL A 132 21.73 21.58 -22.26
N PRO A 133 20.94 22.22 -23.17
CA PRO A 133 20.91 21.80 -24.56
C PRO A 133 22.21 22.17 -25.29
N GLU A 134 22.85 23.28 -24.92
CA GLU A 134 24.11 23.73 -25.54
C GLU A 134 25.25 22.72 -25.32
N ASP A 135 25.40 22.18 -24.11
CA ASP A 135 26.44 21.18 -23.81
C ASP A 135 26.21 19.88 -24.59
N ARG A 136 24.97 19.40 -24.69
CA ARG A 136 24.64 18.20 -25.48
C ARG A 136 24.88 18.42 -26.98
N ILE A 137 24.56 19.60 -27.50
CA ILE A 137 24.87 19.95 -28.89
C ILE A 137 26.39 19.93 -29.09
N ASN A 138 27.16 20.57 -28.21
CA ASN A 138 28.61 20.62 -28.34
C ASN A 138 29.27 19.24 -28.27
N GLU A 139 28.78 18.37 -27.39
CA GLU A 139 29.21 16.96 -27.30
C GLU A 139 28.98 16.22 -28.62
N LEU A 140 27.74 16.21 -29.12
CA LEU A 140 27.38 15.53 -30.38
C LEU A 140 28.17 16.09 -31.58
N MET A 141 28.37 17.40 -31.62
CA MET A 141 29.18 18.05 -32.66
C MET A 141 30.63 17.59 -32.62
N GLY A 142 31.18 17.35 -31.43
CA GLY A 142 32.51 16.77 -31.24
C GLY A 142 32.62 15.35 -31.79
N GLU A 143 31.60 14.52 -31.60
CA GLU A 143 31.55 13.13 -32.08
C GLU A 143 31.55 13.05 -33.62
N ILE A 144 30.77 13.91 -34.29
CA ILE A 144 30.59 13.84 -35.75
C ILE A 144 31.60 14.67 -36.56
N ALA A 145 32.41 15.51 -35.90
CA ALA A 145 33.27 16.49 -36.58
C ALA A 145 34.25 15.88 -37.58
N ALA A 146 34.88 14.77 -37.22
CA ALA A 146 35.85 14.10 -38.07
C ALA A 146 35.19 13.47 -39.31
N GLU A 147 34.04 12.82 -39.13
CA GLU A 147 33.29 12.20 -40.23
C GLU A 147 32.72 13.25 -41.18
N PHE A 148 32.16 14.33 -40.66
CA PHE A 148 31.67 15.45 -41.47
C PHE A 148 32.77 15.99 -42.39
N ALA A 149 34.01 16.15 -41.90
CA ALA A 149 35.12 16.64 -42.71
C ALA A 149 35.46 15.69 -43.86
N LEU A 150 35.40 14.37 -43.62
CA LEU A 150 35.59 13.36 -44.66
C LEU A 150 34.45 13.39 -45.69
N ASP A 151 33.22 13.54 -45.22
CA ASP A 151 32.05 13.60 -46.09
C ASP A 151 32.04 14.88 -46.94
N GLU A 152 32.40 16.03 -46.38
CA GLU A 152 32.47 17.27 -47.14
C GLU A 152 33.60 17.23 -48.18
N ALA A 153 34.75 16.65 -47.85
CA ALA A 153 35.85 16.46 -48.78
C ALA A 153 35.49 15.53 -49.95
N LYS A 154 34.62 14.54 -49.72
CA LYS A 154 34.22 13.55 -50.72
C LYS A 154 33.00 13.97 -51.55
N TRP A 155 31.98 14.52 -50.91
CA TRP A 155 30.66 14.73 -51.48
C TRP A 155 30.29 16.20 -51.65
N THR A 156 31.02 17.14 -51.02
CA THR A 156 30.73 18.59 -51.05
C THR A 156 29.26 18.91 -50.72
N ARG A 157 28.70 18.16 -49.75
CA ARG A 157 27.27 18.13 -49.45
C ARG A 157 26.78 19.43 -48.82
N PHE A 158 27.66 20.14 -48.12
CA PHE A 158 27.36 21.36 -47.38
C PHE A 158 27.94 22.62 -48.05
N SER A 159 28.40 22.51 -49.30
CA SER A 159 28.88 23.63 -50.11
C SER A 159 29.96 24.47 -49.41
N GLY A 160 30.84 23.83 -48.65
CA GLY A 160 31.94 24.47 -47.92
C GLY A 160 31.53 25.22 -46.64
N GLN A 161 30.29 25.10 -46.17
CA GLN A 161 29.92 25.62 -44.86
C GLN A 161 30.67 24.87 -43.75
N PRO A 162 31.17 25.57 -42.71
CA PRO A 162 31.75 24.89 -41.56
C PRO A 162 30.67 24.07 -40.86
N ILE A 163 31.09 22.97 -40.22
CA ILE A 163 30.18 22.11 -39.45
C ILE A 163 29.40 22.92 -38.40
N THR A 164 30.02 23.98 -37.85
CA THR A 164 29.44 24.84 -36.81
C THR A 164 28.33 25.76 -37.34
N TYR A 165 28.12 25.88 -38.66
CA TYR A 165 27.17 26.84 -39.23
C TYR A 165 25.75 26.70 -38.67
N HIS A 166 25.25 25.46 -38.55
CA HIS A 166 23.92 25.19 -38.01
C HIS A 166 23.91 25.19 -36.47
N GLN A 167 24.99 24.73 -35.85
CA GLN A 167 25.20 24.80 -34.40
C GLN A 167 25.11 26.25 -33.88
N ASP A 168 25.82 27.18 -34.52
CA ASP A 168 25.88 28.58 -34.11
C ASP A 168 24.50 29.24 -34.16
N LYS A 169 23.69 28.91 -35.15
CA LYS A 169 22.30 29.40 -35.26
C LYS A 169 21.39 28.78 -34.21
N LEU A 170 21.53 27.48 -33.96
CA LEU A 170 20.74 26.81 -32.93
C LEU A 170 21.03 27.41 -31.55
N ILE A 171 22.30 27.51 -31.18
CA ILE A 171 22.77 27.99 -29.87
C ILE A 171 22.55 29.49 -29.69
N ASN A 172 22.92 30.32 -30.67
CA ASN A 172 22.95 31.77 -30.48
C ASN A 172 21.69 32.49 -30.95
N VAL A 173 20.79 31.81 -31.67
CA VAL A 173 19.57 32.44 -32.23
C VAL A 173 18.30 31.73 -31.76
N PHE A 174 18.18 30.42 -32.01
CA PHE A 174 16.95 29.70 -31.70
C PHE A 174 16.73 29.51 -30.20
N LEU A 175 17.67 28.84 -29.51
CA LEU A 175 17.50 28.48 -28.10
C LEU A 175 17.23 29.68 -27.18
N PRO A 176 17.93 30.83 -27.28
CA PRO A 176 17.66 31.98 -26.41
C PRO A 176 16.26 32.56 -26.61
N ALA A 177 15.81 32.66 -27.86
CA ALA A 177 14.49 33.19 -28.17
C ALA A 177 13.37 32.20 -27.79
N TRP A 178 13.60 30.90 -27.97
CA TRP A 178 12.65 29.85 -27.62
C TRP A 178 12.46 29.76 -26.11
N ARG A 179 13.55 29.83 -25.36
CA ARG A 179 13.54 29.95 -23.90
C ARG A 179 12.69 31.14 -23.45
N ILE A 180 12.96 32.34 -23.98
CA ILE A 180 12.19 33.55 -23.65
C ILE A 180 10.70 33.34 -23.93
N HIS A 181 10.36 32.81 -25.11
CA HIS A 181 8.97 32.58 -25.51
C HIS A 181 8.22 31.68 -24.52
N LEU A 182 8.78 30.52 -24.19
CA LEU A 182 8.12 29.55 -23.32
C LEU A 182 8.08 30.03 -21.86
N THR A 183 9.09 30.76 -21.39
CA THR A 183 9.07 31.31 -20.03
C THR A 183 8.18 32.55 -19.88
N SER A 184 7.83 33.22 -20.98
CA SER A 184 6.97 34.42 -20.99
C SER A 184 5.48 34.10 -21.23
N GLY A 185 5.06 32.85 -20.98
CA GLY A 185 3.66 32.43 -21.14
C GLY A 185 3.32 31.81 -22.50
N GLY A 186 4.28 31.69 -23.41
CA GLY A 186 4.02 31.20 -24.76
C GLY A 186 3.19 32.19 -25.59
N TRP A 187 2.51 31.70 -26.62
CA TRP A 187 1.72 32.54 -27.53
C TRP A 187 0.40 33.03 -26.91
N ASN A 188 -0.22 32.21 -26.08
CA ASN A 188 -1.55 32.40 -25.50
C ASN A 188 -1.53 32.77 -24.02
N THR A 189 -0.36 32.96 -23.42
CA THR A 189 -0.16 33.27 -22.00
C THR A 189 -0.61 32.18 -21.03
N GLU A 190 -0.81 30.94 -21.50
CA GLU A 190 -1.28 29.83 -20.68
C GLU A 190 -0.15 29.02 -20.02
N ILE A 191 1.10 29.17 -20.48
CA ILE A 191 2.25 28.58 -19.77
C ILE A 191 2.41 29.31 -18.42
N PRO A 192 2.31 28.60 -17.28
CA PRO A 192 2.38 29.24 -15.98
C PRO A 192 3.80 29.72 -15.63
N ALA A 193 3.89 30.44 -14.51
CA ALA A 193 5.17 30.70 -13.87
C ALA A 193 5.83 29.38 -13.39
N ALA A 194 7.11 29.45 -13.04
CA ALA A 194 7.81 28.32 -12.43
C ALA A 194 7.03 27.81 -11.21
N GLN A 195 7.01 26.49 -11.03
CA GLN A 195 6.39 25.84 -9.88
C GLN A 195 7.09 26.27 -8.59
N SER A 196 6.36 26.30 -7.47
CA SER A 196 6.97 26.52 -6.16
C SER A 196 8.04 25.47 -5.87
N ALA A 197 9.11 25.86 -5.18
CA ALA A 197 10.23 24.96 -4.89
C ALA A 197 9.87 23.78 -3.95
N ALA A 198 8.87 23.96 -3.09
CA ALA A 198 8.39 22.94 -2.17
C ALA A 198 6.85 23.01 -2.10
N PRO A 199 6.14 22.51 -3.14
CA PRO A 199 4.68 22.50 -3.13
C PRO A 199 4.16 21.45 -2.13
N THR A 200 3.09 21.77 -1.42
CA THR A 200 2.46 20.85 -0.46
C THR A 200 1.66 19.78 -1.21
N VAL A 201 2.27 18.60 -1.38
CA VAL A 201 1.62 17.38 -1.86
C VAL A 201 1.71 16.35 -0.74
N ILE A 202 0.58 15.76 -0.38
CA ILE A 202 0.47 14.83 0.73
C ILE A 202 -0.17 13.52 0.28
N PHE A 203 0.00 12.48 1.08
CA PHE A 203 -0.86 11.30 1.01
C PHE A 203 -2.23 11.64 1.58
N SER A 204 -3.29 11.27 0.87
CA SER A 204 -4.64 11.25 1.43
C SER A 204 -4.78 10.10 2.43
N THR A 205 -5.66 10.25 3.42
CA THR A 205 -6.10 9.13 4.26
C THR A 205 -6.99 8.13 3.50
N THR A 206 -7.37 8.45 2.26
CA THR A 206 -8.09 7.53 1.38
C THR A 206 -7.11 6.63 0.65
N LEU A 207 -7.13 5.35 1.01
CA LEU A 207 -6.37 4.29 0.37
C LEU A 207 -7.12 2.96 0.55
N ASP A 208 -6.75 1.98 -0.25
CA ASP A 208 -7.21 0.60 -0.11
C ASP A 208 -6.00 -0.32 -0.24
N TYR A 209 -5.48 -0.75 0.91
CA TYR A 209 -4.32 -1.65 1.02
C TYR A 209 -4.75 -3.10 1.25
N SER A 210 -6.05 -3.40 1.34
CA SER A 210 -6.57 -4.76 1.52
C SER A 210 -7.94 -4.86 0.82
N PRO A 211 -7.95 -4.94 -0.54
CA PRO A 211 -9.18 -4.89 -1.31
C PRO A 211 -10.17 -5.98 -0.88
N ALA A 212 -11.44 -5.61 -0.69
CA ALA A 212 -12.51 -6.52 -0.26
C ALA A 212 -12.74 -7.71 -1.21
N SER A 213 -12.28 -7.61 -2.46
CA SER A 213 -12.29 -8.69 -3.45
C SER A 213 -11.27 -9.81 -3.15
N GLY A 214 -10.29 -9.55 -2.28
CA GLY A 214 -9.10 -10.38 -2.06
C GLY A 214 -8.07 -10.29 -3.19
N ASN A 215 -8.31 -9.48 -4.23
CA ASN A 215 -7.37 -9.27 -5.32
C ASN A 215 -6.43 -8.10 -5.02
N GLN A 216 -5.24 -8.41 -4.52
CA GLN A 216 -4.25 -7.39 -4.14
C GLN A 216 -3.80 -6.49 -5.31
N LEU A 217 -4.05 -6.85 -6.57
CA LEU A 217 -3.73 -5.94 -7.69
C LEU A 217 -4.65 -4.70 -7.73
N GLU A 218 -5.78 -4.73 -7.04
CA GLU A 218 -6.75 -3.63 -6.98
C GLU A 218 -6.38 -2.56 -5.96
N GLU A 219 -5.34 -2.77 -5.17
CA GLU A 219 -4.91 -1.85 -4.13
C GLU A 219 -4.43 -0.50 -4.70
N TYR A 220 -4.59 0.56 -3.91
CA TYR A 220 -4.16 1.89 -4.28
C TYR A 220 -3.97 2.79 -3.07
N PHE A 221 -3.23 3.89 -3.28
CA PHE A 221 -3.23 5.05 -2.40
C PHE A 221 -3.43 6.32 -3.22
N VAL A 222 -3.66 7.45 -2.56
CA VAL A 222 -3.97 8.72 -3.23
C VAL A 222 -2.98 9.80 -2.81
N LEU A 223 -2.44 10.51 -3.79
CA LEU A 223 -1.70 11.75 -3.56
C LEU A 223 -2.61 12.95 -3.81
N GLN A 224 -2.55 13.93 -2.91
CA GLN A 224 -3.37 15.14 -2.93
C GLN A 224 -2.48 16.37 -2.97
N ASN A 225 -2.83 17.32 -3.85
CA ASN A 225 -2.19 18.62 -3.93
C ASN A 225 -2.95 19.64 -3.09
N GLU A 226 -2.37 20.12 -1.99
CA GLU A 226 -2.98 21.12 -1.11
C GLU A 226 -2.69 22.57 -1.53
N THR A 227 -2.00 22.77 -2.64
CA THR A 227 -1.68 24.11 -3.14
C THR A 227 -2.79 24.70 -4.01
N ALA A 228 -2.65 25.98 -4.35
CA ALA A 228 -3.51 26.68 -5.31
C ALA A 228 -3.00 26.61 -6.76
N GLU A 229 -1.88 25.92 -7.00
CA GLU A 229 -1.30 25.75 -8.34
C GLU A 229 -1.41 24.29 -8.81
N TYR A 230 -1.33 24.07 -10.12
CA TYR A 230 -1.08 22.72 -10.65
C TYR A 230 0.33 22.32 -10.23
N VAL A 231 0.51 21.10 -9.72
CA VAL A 231 1.80 20.59 -9.28
C VAL A 231 2.21 19.41 -10.13
N ASP A 232 3.31 19.56 -10.85
CA ASP A 232 3.98 18.48 -11.57
C ASP A 232 4.86 17.67 -10.62
N ILE A 233 4.54 16.39 -10.50
CA ILE A 233 5.24 15.40 -9.66
C ILE A 233 5.98 14.36 -10.51
N SER A 234 6.20 14.65 -11.80
CA SER A 234 7.01 13.80 -12.68
C SER A 234 8.36 13.52 -12.04
N GLY A 235 8.77 12.25 -11.98
CA GLY A 235 10.06 11.83 -11.44
C GLY A 235 10.19 11.91 -9.91
N TRP A 236 9.13 12.25 -9.18
CA TRP A 236 9.09 12.07 -7.72
C TRP A 236 9.11 10.58 -7.40
N ALA A 237 9.52 10.22 -6.19
CA ALA A 237 9.67 8.83 -5.79
C ALA A 237 8.74 8.45 -4.64
N ILE A 238 8.21 7.24 -4.72
CA ILE A 238 7.55 6.53 -3.62
C ILE A 238 8.54 5.51 -3.06
N GLY A 239 8.63 5.42 -1.74
CA GLY A 239 9.50 4.49 -1.05
C GLY A 239 8.88 3.86 0.20
N ASN A 240 9.73 3.09 0.89
CA ASN A 240 9.40 2.30 2.08
C ASN A 240 8.58 1.05 1.76
N ALA A 241 7.29 0.96 2.13
CA ALA A 241 6.49 -0.26 1.93
C ALA A 241 6.36 -0.71 0.47
N VAL A 242 6.35 0.24 -0.48
CA VAL A 242 6.37 0.00 -1.93
C VAL A 242 7.30 0.99 -2.61
N THR A 243 7.75 0.69 -3.83
CA THR A 243 8.66 1.59 -4.57
C THR A 243 8.16 1.95 -5.95
N MET A 244 8.30 3.22 -6.34
CA MET A 244 7.97 3.71 -7.68
C MET A 244 8.71 5.02 -7.97
N THR A 245 9.08 5.23 -9.23
CA THR A 245 9.30 6.58 -9.76
C THR A 245 8.05 7.00 -10.51
N ILE A 246 7.46 8.12 -10.12
CA ILE A 246 6.20 8.61 -10.70
C ILE A 246 6.46 8.99 -12.17
N PRO A 247 5.70 8.42 -13.13
CA PRO A 247 5.88 8.68 -14.56
C PRO A 247 5.81 10.15 -14.93
N SER A 248 6.57 10.52 -15.96
CA SER A 248 6.54 11.87 -16.53
C SER A 248 5.16 12.25 -17.07
N GLY A 249 4.81 13.52 -16.92
CA GLY A 249 3.51 14.08 -17.27
C GLY A 249 2.45 13.93 -16.18
N THR A 250 2.82 13.40 -15.01
CA THR A 250 1.91 13.31 -13.86
C THR A 250 1.80 14.68 -13.17
N VAL A 251 0.65 15.33 -13.32
CA VAL A 251 0.37 16.65 -12.76
C VAL A 251 -0.92 16.60 -11.96
N ILE A 252 -0.90 17.09 -10.72
CA ILE A 252 -2.09 17.14 -9.86
C ILE A 252 -2.70 18.55 -9.91
N PRO A 253 -4.00 18.70 -10.23
CA PRO A 253 -4.70 19.99 -10.17
C PRO A 253 -4.68 20.63 -8.77
N PRO A 254 -4.89 21.96 -8.65
CA PRO A 254 -5.05 22.63 -7.36
C PRO A 254 -6.16 21.99 -6.52
N GLN A 255 -5.89 21.65 -5.26
CA GLN A 255 -6.85 20.93 -4.39
C GLN A 255 -7.31 19.57 -4.95
N GLY A 256 -6.64 19.08 -6.00
CA GLY A 256 -6.98 17.84 -6.68
C GLY A 256 -6.17 16.67 -6.16
N TRP A 257 -6.39 15.52 -6.78
CA TRP A 257 -5.75 14.26 -6.38
C TRP A 257 -5.44 13.38 -7.59
N VAL A 258 -4.57 12.40 -7.38
CA VAL A 258 -4.27 11.32 -8.33
C VAL A 258 -4.25 9.99 -7.59
N HIS A 259 -4.86 8.96 -8.19
CA HIS A 259 -4.80 7.60 -7.66
C HIS A 259 -3.52 6.93 -8.13
N ILE A 260 -2.81 6.31 -7.21
CA ILE A 260 -1.62 5.51 -7.46
C ILE A 260 -1.97 4.04 -7.18
N GLY A 261 -2.18 3.26 -8.23
CA GLY A 261 -2.61 1.86 -8.15
C GLY A 261 -1.47 0.87 -8.39
N ARG A 262 -1.57 -0.33 -7.83
CA ARG A 262 -0.58 -1.39 -8.10
C ARG A 262 -0.61 -1.83 -9.56
N ASP A 263 -1.81 -2.08 -10.06
CA ASP A 263 -2.11 -2.44 -11.45
C ASP A 263 -3.27 -1.58 -11.97
N VAL A 264 -3.04 -0.88 -13.08
CA VAL A 264 -4.01 0.07 -13.66
C VAL A 264 -5.27 -0.65 -14.17
N VAL A 265 -5.13 -1.86 -14.72
CA VAL A 265 -6.26 -2.63 -15.26
C VAL A 265 -7.10 -3.19 -14.13
N ALA A 266 -6.48 -3.73 -13.08
CA ALA A 266 -7.17 -4.23 -11.91
C ALA A 266 -7.92 -3.09 -11.20
N PHE A 267 -7.26 -1.96 -10.93
CA PHE A 267 -7.88 -0.78 -10.33
C PHE A 267 -9.14 -0.34 -11.10
N ARG A 268 -9.07 -0.27 -12.43
CA ARG A 268 -10.21 0.16 -13.25
C ARG A 268 -11.34 -0.85 -13.35
N ASN A 269 -11.08 -2.12 -13.01
CA ASN A 269 -12.08 -3.19 -12.99
C ASN A 269 -12.65 -3.45 -11.59
N ARG A 270 -12.27 -2.64 -10.59
CA ARG A 270 -12.80 -2.75 -9.22
C ARG A 270 -14.32 -2.73 -9.19
N ALA A 271 -14.90 -3.58 -8.34
CA ALA A 271 -16.35 -3.68 -8.17
C ALA A 271 -16.94 -2.51 -7.35
N ILE A 272 -16.11 -1.86 -6.53
CA ILE A 272 -16.49 -0.76 -5.64
C ILE A 272 -15.57 0.42 -5.95
N SER A 273 -16.15 1.62 -6.01
CA SER A 273 -15.42 2.86 -6.22
C SER A 273 -14.23 3.01 -5.23
N PRO A 274 -13.09 3.57 -5.68
CA PRO A 274 -12.87 4.10 -7.02
C PRO A 274 -12.69 2.99 -8.06
N THR A 275 -13.22 3.21 -9.26
CA THR A 275 -13.17 2.29 -10.40
C THR A 275 -13.11 3.05 -11.73
N GLY A 276 -13.02 2.32 -12.84
CA GLY A 276 -13.03 2.91 -14.17
C GLY A 276 -14.35 3.63 -14.49
N ASN A 277 -14.29 4.57 -15.44
CA ASN A 277 -15.39 5.42 -15.92
C ASN A 277 -15.89 6.48 -14.93
N GLU A 278 -15.17 6.70 -13.83
CA GLU A 278 -15.51 7.74 -12.84
C GLU A 278 -14.74 9.05 -13.08
N GLY A 279 -13.84 9.08 -14.07
CA GLY A 279 -12.98 10.23 -14.35
C GLY A 279 -11.81 10.39 -13.36
N HIS A 280 -11.57 9.38 -12.52
CA HIS A 280 -10.44 9.30 -11.60
C HIS A 280 -9.22 8.77 -12.35
N GLY A 281 -8.44 9.66 -12.97
CA GLY A 281 -7.17 9.26 -13.59
C GLY A 281 -6.31 8.44 -12.60
N VAL A 282 -5.74 7.35 -13.09
CA VAL A 282 -4.89 6.43 -12.32
C VAL A 282 -3.50 6.34 -12.94
N VAL A 283 -2.50 6.46 -12.09
CA VAL A 283 -1.11 6.15 -12.38
C VAL A 283 -0.78 4.86 -11.65
N GLY A 284 0.01 3.96 -12.21
CA GLY A 284 0.26 2.71 -11.52
C GLY A 284 1.54 1.99 -11.92
N GLY A 285 1.78 0.86 -11.26
CA GLY A 285 2.95 0.02 -11.48
C GLY A 285 4.05 0.16 -10.43
N TYR A 286 3.73 0.51 -9.18
CA TYR A 286 4.71 0.43 -8.08
C TYR A 286 5.08 -1.03 -7.77
N SER A 287 6.23 -1.26 -7.14
CA SER A 287 6.72 -2.60 -6.81
C SER A 287 5.93 -3.26 -5.67
N ASP A 288 5.99 -4.59 -5.61
CA ASP A 288 5.48 -5.38 -4.48
C ASP A 288 3.98 -5.15 -4.21
N PHE A 289 3.57 -5.13 -2.94
CA PHE A 289 2.20 -4.84 -2.52
C PHE A 289 2.20 -4.03 -1.22
N LEU A 290 1.16 -3.23 -0.98
CA LEU A 290 0.94 -2.62 0.33
C LEU A 290 0.66 -3.74 1.34
N PRO A 291 1.37 -3.84 2.49
CA PRO A 291 1.08 -4.90 3.45
C PRO A 291 -0.30 -4.76 4.08
N ASN A 292 -1.09 -5.83 4.05
CA ASN A 292 -2.42 -5.88 4.69
C ASN A 292 -2.36 -5.70 6.21
N THR A 293 -1.19 -5.91 6.82
CA THR A 293 -0.92 -5.64 8.25
C THR A 293 -0.70 -4.15 8.56
N GLY A 294 -0.67 -3.30 7.55
CA GLY A 294 -0.22 -1.92 7.65
C GLY A 294 1.28 -1.75 7.40
N GLY A 295 1.67 -0.51 7.14
CA GLY A 295 3.03 -0.11 6.81
C GLY A 295 3.14 1.40 6.66
N THR A 296 4.34 1.87 6.29
CA THR A 296 4.59 3.28 5.99
C THR A 296 4.99 3.41 4.53
N ILE A 297 4.36 4.34 3.82
CA ILE A 297 4.79 4.81 2.50
C ILE A 297 5.33 6.23 2.64
N GLU A 298 6.39 6.51 1.88
CA GLU A 298 7.10 7.79 1.92
C GLU A 298 7.15 8.39 0.51
N LEU A 299 6.97 9.70 0.43
CA LEU A 299 7.01 10.50 -0.79
C LEU A 299 8.26 11.37 -0.77
N TYR A 300 9.02 11.32 -1.86
CA TYR A 300 10.20 12.13 -2.08
C TYR A 300 10.06 12.95 -3.35
N ASP A 301 10.55 14.18 -3.32
CA ASP A 301 10.65 15.02 -4.51
C ASP A 301 11.69 14.47 -5.50
N ARG A 302 11.77 15.06 -6.68
CA ARG A 302 12.69 14.63 -7.75
C ARG A 302 14.17 14.74 -7.34
N GLN A 303 14.51 15.58 -6.38
CA GLN A 303 15.86 15.75 -5.86
C GLN A 303 16.18 14.78 -4.71
N GLY A 304 15.22 13.93 -4.32
CA GLY A 304 15.33 13.00 -3.20
C GLY A 304 15.06 13.63 -1.83
N GLY A 305 14.53 14.86 -1.79
CA GLY A 305 14.05 15.50 -0.58
C GLY A 305 12.78 14.83 -0.09
N PHE A 306 12.69 14.56 1.22
CA PHE A 306 11.47 14.04 1.83
C PHE A 306 10.34 15.08 1.75
N VAL A 307 9.15 14.65 1.31
CA VAL A 307 7.97 15.49 1.16
C VAL A 307 6.91 15.14 2.20
N ASP A 308 6.49 13.88 2.24
CA ASP A 308 5.43 13.41 3.13
C ASP A 308 5.52 11.90 3.40
N SER A 309 4.79 11.42 4.42
CA SER A 309 4.66 10.00 4.73
C SER A 309 3.26 9.66 5.23
N LEU A 310 2.74 8.51 4.82
CA LEU A 310 1.53 7.93 5.38
C LEU A 310 1.84 6.60 6.03
N THR A 311 1.52 6.49 7.32
CA THR A 311 1.41 5.18 7.98
C THR A 311 -0.04 4.74 7.93
N TYR A 312 -0.26 3.56 7.37
CA TYR A 312 -1.56 2.93 7.21
C TYR A 312 -1.55 1.55 7.83
N GLY A 313 -2.74 0.97 7.90
CA GLY A 313 -3.01 -0.29 8.58
C GLY A 313 -4.40 -0.23 9.20
N PRO A 314 -4.86 -1.32 9.82
CA PRO A 314 -6.19 -1.39 10.40
C PRO A 314 -6.37 -0.26 11.43
N THR A 315 -7.24 0.70 11.12
CA THR A 315 -7.61 1.79 12.02
C THR A 315 -8.62 1.28 13.05
N GLY A 316 -8.05 0.71 14.09
CA GLY A 316 -8.64 0.20 15.32
C GLY A 316 -7.46 -0.39 16.07
N ALA A 317 -6.99 0.31 17.12
CA ALA A 317 -5.84 -0.02 17.97
C ALA A 317 -4.88 -1.10 17.42
N SER A 318 -3.84 -0.70 16.67
CA SER A 318 -2.61 -1.46 16.39
C SER A 318 -2.63 -2.93 16.89
N PHE A 319 -3.32 -3.81 16.17
CA PHE A 319 -3.47 -5.24 16.53
C PHE A 319 -2.18 -6.04 16.32
N SER A 320 -1.00 -5.40 16.34
CA SER A 320 0.29 -6.00 15.99
C SER A 320 0.61 -7.21 16.89
N GLY A 321 0.12 -8.39 16.52
CA GLY A 321 0.37 -9.67 17.17
C GLY A 321 -0.05 -9.84 18.64
N ALA A 322 -0.46 -8.77 19.33
CA ALA A 322 -0.49 -8.72 20.79
C ALA A 322 -1.67 -9.46 21.42
N LEU A 323 -2.84 -9.52 20.76
CA LEU A 323 -3.98 -10.27 21.27
C LEU A 323 -3.75 -11.77 21.05
N ILE A 324 -3.84 -12.58 22.11
CA ILE A 324 -3.70 -14.04 22.04
C ILE A 324 -4.76 -14.71 22.91
N ILE A 325 -5.04 -15.98 22.67
CA ILE A 325 -5.75 -16.83 23.64
C ILE A 325 -4.71 -17.38 24.63
N SER A 326 -4.91 -17.15 25.93
CA SER A 326 -3.99 -17.58 27.00
C SER A 326 -4.50 -18.79 27.79
N GLU A 327 -5.81 -18.99 27.88
CA GLU A 327 -6.41 -20.10 28.62
C GLU A 327 -7.71 -20.57 27.95
N ILE A 328 -7.92 -21.89 27.90
CA ILE A 328 -9.12 -22.51 27.36
C ILE A 328 -9.60 -23.59 28.33
N GLN A 329 -10.82 -23.45 28.82
CA GLN A 329 -11.50 -24.47 29.62
C GLN A 329 -12.60 -25.11 28.76
N TYR A 330 -12.23 -26.12 27.97
CA TYR A 330 -13.13 -26.74 26.98
C TYR A 330 -13.89 -27.96 27.51
N ASN A 331 -13.46 -28.56 28.62
CA ASN A 331 -14.15 -29.71 29.24
C ASN A 331 -14.11 -29.59 30.78
N PRO A 332 -14.81 -28.62 31.36
CA PRO A 332 -14.86 -28.43 32.81
C PRO A 332 -15.54 -29.59 33.53
N GLN A 333 -14.89 -30.13 34.57
CA GLN A 333 -15.47 -31.20 35.40
C GLN A 333 -16.81 -30.84 36.06
N ALA A 334 -17.06 -29.54 36.26
CA ALA A 334 -18.29 -29.02 36.86
C ALA A 334 -19.45 -28.87 35.86
N GLY A 335 -19.25 -29.21 34.58
CA GLY A 335 -20.23 -29.08 33.50
C GLY A 335 -19.99 -27.88 32.59
N GLU A 336 -20.52 -27.98 31.37
CA GLU A 336 -20.31 -27.06 30.21
C GLU A 336 -20.59 -25.58 30.53
N SER A 337 -21.47 -25.29 31.50
CA SER A 337 -21.72 -23.92 31.97
C SER A 337 -20.49 -23.19 32.53
N PHE A 338 -19.38 -23.92 32.76
CA PHE A 338 -18.11 -23.36 33.21
C PHE A 338 -17.04 -23.32 32.12
N GLU A 339 -17.41 -23.52 30.86
CA GLU A 339 -16.52 -23.30 29.73
C GLU A 339 -16.19 -21.82 29.57
N PHE A 340 -14.93 -21.54 29.27
CA PHE A 340 -14.45 -20.18 29.02
C PHE A 340 -13.24 -20.17 28.09
N ILE A 341 -13.04 -19.01 27.44
CA ILE A 341 -11.83 -18.67 26.71
C ILE A 341 -11.30 -17.36 27.29
N GLU A 342 -10.03 -17.35 27.65
CA GLU A 342 -9.32 -16.16 28.09
C GLU A 342 -8.46 -15.59 26.97
N PHE A 343 -8.62 -14.29 26.75
CA PHE A 343 -7.77 -13.49 25.89
C PHE A 343 -6.78 -12.69 26.72
N LYS A 344 -5.54 -12.59 26.24
CA LYS A 344 -4.50 -11.75 26.82
C LYS A 344 -4.07 -10.68 25.84
N ASN A 345 -3.94 -9.45 26.33
CA ASN A 345 -3.19 -8.40 25.64
C ASN A 345 -1.71 -8.51 26.01
N ASN A 346 -0.91 -9.03 25.08
CA ASN A 346 0.52 -9.24 25.26
C ASN A 346 1.38 -7.99 24.97
N SER A 347 0.76 -6.81 24.80
CA SER A 347 1.47 -5.54 24.56
C SER A 347 1.61 -4.69 25.82
N GLY A 348 2.45 -3.65 25.73
CA GLY A 348 2.64 -2.64 26.77
C GLY A 348 1.60 -1.51 26.77
N THR A 349 0.54 -1.59 25.95
CA THR A 349 -0.51 -0.56 25.82
C THR A 349 -1.88 -1.20 25.86
N ALA A 350 -2.92 -0.47 26.27
CA ALA A 350 -4.30 -0.98 26.18
C ALA A 350 -4.70 -1.24 24.71
N VAL A 351 -5.44 -2.31 24.47
CA VAL A 351 -5.94 -2.71 23.15
C VAL A 351 -7.46 -2.65 23.16
N ASP A 352 -8.04 -1.99 22.17
CA ASP A 352 -9.49 -2.01 21.92
C ASP A 352 -9.83 -3.26 21.11
N VAL A 353 -10.72 -4.10 21.64
CA VAL A 353 -11.16 -5.34 21.00
C VAL A 353 -12.61 -5.25 20.51
N SER A 354 -13.19 -4.04 20.48
CA SER A 354 -14.54 -3.81 19.96
C SER A 354 -14.72 -4.40 18.56
N GLY A 355 -15.72 -5.27 18.39
CA GLY A 355 -16.02 -5.91 17.11
C GLY A 355 -15.10 -7.06 16.71
N VAL A 356 -14.03 -7.34 17.46
CA VAL A 356 -13.27 -8.59 17.29
C VAL A 356 -14.24 -9.76 17.47
N SER A 357 -14.13 -10.77 16.62
CA SER A 357 -15.01 -11.93 16.64
C SER A 357 -14.24 -13.24 16.73
N VAL A 358 -14.87 -14.23 17.35
CA VAL A 358 -14.41 -15.61 17.43
C VAL A 358 -15.41 -16.46 16.67
N ALA A 359 -14.92 -17.33 15.80
CA ALA A 359 -15.71 -18.27 15.01
C ALA A 359 -15.11 -19.68 15.06
N GLY A 360 -15.87 -20.68 14.63
CA GLY A 360 -15.47 -22.08 14.61
C GLY A 360 -16.42 -22.92 15.47
N GLY A 361 -15.99 -23.28 16.68
CA GLY A 361 -16.82 -23.96 17.69
C GLY A 361 -17.92 -23.12 18.32
N LEU A 362 -17.64 -21.81 18.41
CA LEU A 362 -18.58 -20.82 18.92
C LEU A 362 -18.52 -19.56 18.06
N ASP A 363 -19.61 -18.81 18.10
CA ASP A 363 -19.73 -17.48 17.52
C ASP A 363 -19.84 -16.45 18.66
N TYR A 364 -18.86 -15.56 18.73
CA TYR A 364 -18.85 -14.45 19.67
C TYR A 364 -18.31 -13.18 19.01
N THR A 365 -18.84 -12.01 19.39
CA THR A 365 -18.31 -10.71 18.96
C THR A 365 -18.25 -9.78 20.16
N PHE A 366 -17.08 -9.22 20.42
CA PHE A 366 -16.87 -8.30 21.53
C PHE A 366 -17.72 -7.02 21.34
N PRO A 367 -18.47 -6.60 22.38
CA PRO A 367 -19.26 -5.38 22.33
C PRO A 367 -18.43 -4.13 22.01
N ALA A 368 -19.10 -3.08 21.53
CA ALA A 368 -18.45 -1.79 21.34
C ALA A 368 -18.00 -1.18 22.68
N GLY A 369 -16.78 -0.65 22.71
CA GLY A 369 -16.15 -0.06 23.89
C GLY A 369 -15.39 -1.06 24.76
N THR A 370 -15.23 -2.31 24.32
CA THR A 370 -14.47 -3.32 25.07
C THR A 370 -12.97 -3.14 24.85
N THR A 371 -12.22 -2.97 25.94
CA THR A 371 -10.77 -2.79 25.92
C THR A 371 -10.08 -3.75 26.87
N ILE A 372 -8.90 -4.23 26.53
CA ILE A 372 -8.03 -5.01 27.42
C ILE A 372 -6.82 -4.15 27.78
N ALA A 373 -6.60 -3.91 29.08
CA ALA A 373 -5.45 -3.14 29.56
C ALA A 373 -4.11 -3.74 29.12
N ALA A 374 -3.04 -2.93 29.16
CA ALA A 374 -1.67 -3.41 28.87
C ALA A 374 -1.31 -4.62 29.75
N GLY A 375 -0.94 -5.74 29.14
CA GLY A 375 -0.65 -7.00 29.85
C GLY A 375 -1.86 -7.72 30.44
N GLY A 376 -3.06 -7.14 30.33
CA GLY A 376 -4.29 -7.59 30.97
C GLY A 376 -4.95 -8.79 30.27
N TYR A 377 -6.03 -9.25 30.88
CA TYR A 377 -6.80 -10.43 30.46
C TYR A 377 -8.28 -10.06 30.33
N LEU A 378 -8.98 -10.77 29.45
CA LEU A 378 -10.42 -10.65 29.26
C LEU A 378 -11.00 -12.02 28.96
N VAL A 379 -12.03 -12.42 29.71
CA VAL A 379 -12.67 -13.73 29.56
C VAL A 379 -14.01 -13.60 28.83
N ILE A 380 -14.26 -14.51 27.91
CA ILE A 380 -15.61 -14.86 27.44
C ILE A 380 -15.99 -16.20 28.06
N ALA A 381 -17.27 -16.38 28.43
CA ALA A 381 -17.75 -17.59 29.09
C ALA A 381 -19.09 -18.05 28.51
N GLU A 382 -19.32 -19.36 28.56
CA GLU A 382 -20.58 -19.98 28.11
C GLU A 382 -21.77 -19.50 28.96
N ASP A 383 -21.64 -19.55 30.29
CA ASP A 383 -22.61 -18.97 31.22
C ASP A 383 -21.91 -17.95 32.11
N VAL A 384 -22.08 -16.67 31.76
CA VAL A 384 -21.47 -15.53 32.47
C VAL A 384 -21.88 -15.48 33.94
N ASP A 385 -23.11 -15.87 34.30
CA ASP A 385 -23.57 -15.85 35.69
C ASP A 385 -22.93 -17.00 36.49
N ALA A 386 -22.87 -18.20 35.91
CA ALA A 386 -22.18 -19.34 36.52
C ALA A 386 -20.68 -19.05 36.70
N PHE A 387 -20.02 -18.53 35.68
CA PHE A 387 -18.61 -18.13 35.72
C PHE A 387 -18.36 -17.08 36.82
N ASN A 388 -19.17 -16.02 36.86
CA ASN A 388 -19.07 -14.96 37.86
C ASN A 388 -19.25 -15.49 39.29
N SER A 389 -20.21 -16.40 39.51
CA SER A 389 -20.41 -17.02 40.84
C SER A 389 -19.17 -17.76 41.36
N ARG A 390 -18.28 -18.21 40.46
CA ARG A 390 -17.03 -18.88 40.82
C ARG A 390 -15.86 -17.90 40.95
N TYR A 391 -15.67 -16.98 40.00
CA TYR A 391 -14.42 -16.22 39.91
C TYR A 391 -14.52 -14.75 40.35
N THR A 392 -15.71 -14.16 40.40
CA THR A 392 -15.87 -12.74 40.74
C THR A 392 -16.60 -12.50 42.07
N ASP A 393 -17.20 -13.54 42.67
CA ASP A 393 -17.69 -13.47 44.05
C ASP A 393 -16.53 -13.53 45.07
N ASN A 394 -16.35 -12.48 45.86
CA ASN A 394 -15.35 -12.36 46.92
C ASN A 394 -15.49 -13.45 48.03
N GLY A 395 -16.64 -14.13 48.11
CA GLY A 395 -16.83 -15.29 48.98
C GLY A 395 -16.30 -16.61 48.41
N SER A 396 -15.92 -16.65 47.14
CA SER A 396 -15.44 -17.86 46.46
C SER A 396 -13.98 -18.16 46.77
N ALA A 397 -13.65 -19.46 46.86
CA ALA A 397 -12.27 -19.93 46.95
C ALA A 397 -11.44 -19.63 45.68
N TYR A 398 -12.10 -19.29 44.57
CA TYR A 398 -11.49 -19.01 43.28
C TYR A 398 -11.57 -17.52 42.88
N TYR A 399 -11.89 -16.64 43.83
CA TYR A 399 -12.02 -15.20 43.57
C TYR A 399 -10.74 -14.58 42.99
N GLU A 400 -10.89 -13.81 41.92
CA GLU A 400 -9.83 -12.98 41.32
C GLU A 400 -10.33 -11.54 41.17
N ALA A 401 -9.69 -10.62 41.90
CA ALA A 401 -10.14 -9.23 41.99
C ALA A 401 -9.90 -8.42 40.71
N SER A 402 -8.97 -8.86 39.86
CA SER A 402 -8.58 -8.18 38.63
C SER A 402 -9.18 -8.78 37.36
N LEU A 403 -10.09 -9.75 37.50
CA LEU A 403 -10.70 -10.46 36.39
C LEU A 403 -11.73 -9.59 35.67
N GLU A 404 -11.52 -9.41 34.37
CA GLU A 404 -12.49 -8.79 33.47
C GLU A 404 -13.20 -9.89 32.67
N VAL A 405 -14.54 -9.81 32.64
CA VAL A 405 -15.41 -10.73 31.90
C VAL A 405 -16.19 -9.90 30.89
N ALA A 406 -16.14 -10.30 29.62
CA ALA A 406 -16.89 -9.62 28.58
C ALA A 406 -18.38 -9.96 28.67
N ASP A 407 -19.22 -9.00 28.32
CA ASP A 407 -20.67 -9.18 28.32
C ASP A 407 -21.15 -10.12 27.20
N ASN A 408 -22.35 -10.66 27.36
CA ASN A 408 -23.04 -11.62 26.48
C ASN A 408 -22.47 -13.04 26.51
N ARG A 409 -23.38 -14.00 26.42
CA ARG A 409 -23.07 -15.40 26.16
C ARG A 409 -22.74 -15.60 24.68
N TRP A 410 -21.76 -16.45 24.37
CA TRP A 410 -21.49 -16.88 22.99
C TRP A 410 -22.56 -17.84 22.46
N HIS A 411 -22.66 -18.02 21.15
CA HIS A 411 -23.52 -19.03 20.54
C HIS A 411 -22.69 -20.25 20.13
N GLY A 412 -23.17 -21.46 20.42
CA GLY A 412 -22.42 -22.70 20.21
C GLY A 412 -21.96 -23.33 21.52
N GLU A 413 -21.07 -24.31 21.44
CA GLU A 413 -20.48 -25.06 22.55
C GLU A 413 -19.05 -25.46 22.17
N LEU A 414 -18.12 -25.50 23.12
CA LEU A 414 -16.78 -25.98 22.83
C LEU A 414 -16.79 -27.50 22.66
N SER A 415 -16.08 -28.01 21.66
CA SER A 415 -15.93 -29.46 21.49
C SER A 415 -15.00 -30.06 22.54
N ASN A 416 -15.53 -30.95 23.38
CA ASN A 416 -14.74 -31.74 24.34
C ASN A 416 -13.58 -32.53 23.71
N GLY A 417 -13.64 -32.85 22.40
CA GLY A 417 -12.60 -33.59 21.67
C GLY A 417 -11.60 -32.72 20.90
N GLY A 418 -11.73 -31.39 20.99
CA GLY A 418 -10.92 -30.44 20.21
C GLY A 418 -11.60 -29.92 18.95
N GLU A 419 -11.26 -28.70 18.56
CA GLU A 419 -11.73 -28.02 17.36
C GLU A 419 -10.85 -26.81 17.01
N GLU A 420 -11.14 -26.20 15.86
CA GLU A 420 -10.51 -24.94 15.43
C GLU A 420 -11.33 -23.73 15.86
N LEU A 421 -10.64 -22.76 16.45
CA LEU A 421 -11.11 -21.42 16.76
C LEU A 421 -10.36 -20.43 15.87
N ILE A 422 -11.11 -19.54 15.21
CA ILE A 422 -10.56 -18.48 14.35
C ILE A 422 -10.96 -17.14 14.94
N VAL A 423 -9.97 -16.27 15.14
CA VAL A 423 -10.20 -14.92 15.67
C VAL A 423 -10.06 -13.92 14.53
N TYR A 424 -11.10 -13.12 14.30
CA TYR A 424 -11.12 -12.05 13.30
C TYR A 424 -11.12 -10.68 13.95
N ALA A 425 -10.43 -9.73 13.32
CA ALA A 425 -10.54 -8.32 13.61
C ALA A 425 -11.94 -7.79 13.25
N ALA A 426 -12.25 -6.58 13.72
CA ALA A 426 -13.54 -5.93 13.50
C ALA A 426 -13.86 -5.65 12.02
N ASP A 427 -12.84 -5.59 11.16
CA ASP A 427 -12.96 -5.43 9.71
C ASP A 427 -13.07 -6.78 8.95
N GLY A 428 -13.03 -7.90 9.68
CA GLY A 428 -13.10 -9.25 9.12
C GLY A 428 -11.75 -9.88 8.75
N ALA A 429 -10.62 -9.19 8.96
CA ALA A 429 -9.31 -9.78 8.77
C ALA A 429 -9.02 -10.87 9.82
N GLU A 430 -8.47 -12.02 9.43
CA GLU A 430 -8.05 -13.05 10.39
C GLU A 430 -6.84 -12.55 11.20
N LEU A 431 -6.92 -12.65 12.53
CA LEU A 431 -5.82 -12.31 13.43
C LEU A 431 -4.93 -13.51 13.71
N PHE A 432 -5.54 -14.66 14.00
CA PHE A 432 -4.91 -15.95 14.21
C PHE A 432 -5.96 -17.06 14.31
N ARG A 433 -5.49 -18.29 14.20
CA ARG A 433 -6.29 -19.50 14.44
C ARG A 433 -5.58 -20.46 15.41
N LEU A 434 -6.38 -21.18 16.18
CA LEU A 434 -5.94 -22.16 17.17
C LEU A 434 -6.82 -23.40 17.08
N SER A 435 -6.21 -24.57 17.01
CA SER A 435 -6.84 -25.88 16.99
C SER A 435 -6.45 -26.61 18.26
N TYR A 436 -7.30 -26.59 19.28
CA TYR A 436 -7.06 -27.33 20.51
C TYR A 436 -7.47 -28.81 20.39
N ASN A 437 -6.96 -29.65 21.28
CA ASN A 437 -7.23 -31.08 21.27
C ASN A 437 -7.26 -31.67 22.69
N ASP A 438 -7.85 -32.85 22.83
CA ASP A 438 -7.86 -33.65 24.07
C ASP A 438 -6.76 -34.72 24.12
N ALA A 439 -5.98 -34.86 23.03
CA ALA A 439 -4.95 -35.86 22.87
C ALA A 439 -3.59 -35.26 22.41
N GLY A 440 -2.60 -36.15 22.27
CA GLY A 440 -1.25 -35.78 21.83
C GLY A 440 -0.49 -34.99 22.88
N ALA A 441 0.07 -33.84 22.49
CA ALA A 441 0.83 -32.96 23.37
C ALA A 441 -0.07 -32.03 24.22
N TRP A 442 -1.38 -32.00 23.95
CA TRP A 442 -2.30 -31.15 24.68
C TRP A 442 -2.49 -31.62 26.14
N PRO A 443 -2.77 -30.68 27.07
CA PRO A 443 -2.79 -30.96 28.51
C PRO A 443 -3.98 -31.83 28.94
N GLY A 444 -3.77 -33.13 29.13
CA GLY A 444 -4.85 -34.09 29.43
C GLY A 444 -5.59 -33.95 30.76
N ARG A 445 -5.19 -33.05 31.68
CA ARG A 445 -6.02 -32.70 32.87
C ARG A 445 -7.08 -31.63 32.54
N ALA A 446 -6.91 -30.91 31.42
CA ALA A 446 -7.92 -30.00 30.88
C ALA A 446 -9.13 -30.76 30.30
N ASP A 447 -8.93 -32.02 29.91
CA ASP A 447 -9.98 -32.93 29.47
C ASP A 447 -10.76 -33.52 30.67
N GLY A 448 -11.70 -32.76 31.22
CA GLY A 448 -12.71 -33.28 32.17
C GLY A 448 -12.22 -33.54 33.60
N LYS A 449 -10.94 -33.25 33.90
CA LYS A 449 -10.30 -33.56 35.20
C LYS A 449 -10.00 -32.32 36.04
N GLY A 450 -10.62 -31.21 35.66
CA GLY A 450 -10.71 -30.00 36.46
C GLY A 450 -9.60 -28.97 36.26
N SER A 451 -8.61 -29.18 35.38
CA SER A 451 -7.74 -28.07 34.94
C SER A 451 -8.32 -27.37 33.72
N ALA A 452 -7.77 -26.22 33.33
CA ALA A 452 -7.90 -25.68 31.98
C ALA A 452 -6.59 -25.92 31.21
N ALA A 453 -6.61 -25.69 29.90
CA ALA A 453 -5.41 -25.61 29.07
C ALA A 453 -4.89 -24.17 29.11
N GLU A 454 -3.73 -23.94 29.73
CA GLU A 454 -3.09 -22.62 29.80
C GLU A 454 -1.80 -22.58 28.95
N LEU A 455 -1.54 -21.43 28.35
CA LEU A 455 -0.34 -21.20 27.56
C LEU A 455 0.89 -21.02 28.47
N ILE A 456 1.97 -21.75 28.21
CA ILE A 456 3.16 -21.82 29.08
C ILE A 456 3.92 -20.48 29.12
N ASP A 457 4.14 -19.89 27.95
CA ASP A 457 4.88 -18.63 27.79
C ASP A 457 4.17 -17.73 26.78
N PRO A 458 3.21 -16.90 27.25
CA PRO A 458 2.57 -15.89 26.43
C PRO A 458 3.54 -14.92 25.74
N ALA A 459 4.67 -14.59 26.38
CA ALA A 459 5.61 -13.60 25.85
C ALA A 459 6.41 -14.14 24.64
N ALA A 460 6.48 -15.45 24.48
CA ALA A 460 7.16 -16.12 23.36
C ALA A 460 6.29 -16.29 22.10
N VAL A 461 5.00 -15.94 22.15
CA VAL A 461 4.10 -16.06 20.99
C VAL A 461 4.56 -15.12 19.86
N PRO A 462 4.80 -15.62 18.64
CA PRO A 462 5.13 -14.79 17.49
C PRO A 462 4.04 -13.76 17.18
N LEU A 463 4.45 -12.60 16.68
CA LEU A 463 3.52 -11.49 16.41
C LEU A 463 2.80 -11.59 15.06
N THR A 464 3.30 -12.41 14.14
CA THR A 464 2.83 -12.49 12.75
C THR A 464 2.34 -13.88 12.38
N GLN A 465 1.37 -13.94 11.47
CA GLN A 465 1.04 -15.18 10.77
C GLN A 465 2.08 -15.44 9.66
N PRO A 466 2.40 -16.72 9.36
CA PRO A 466 1.79 -17.93 9.91
C PRO A 466 2.44 -18.45 11.22
N GLU A 467 3.54 -17.86 11.69
CA GLU A 467 4.30 -18.39 12.85
C GLU A 467 3.48 -18.41 14.14
N LYS A 468 2.60 -17.42 14.32
CA LYS A 468 1.70 -17.33 15.47
C LYS A 468 0.75 -18.53 15.53
N ASP A 469 0.13 -18.87 14.40
CA ASP A 469 -0.78 -20.02 14.32
C ASP A 469 -0.01 -21.30 14.60
N LEU A 470 1.18 -21.49 14.01
CA LEU A 470 2.01 -22.66 14.26
C LEU A 470 2.38 -22.82 15.75
N TYR A 471 2.67 -21.71 16.43
CA TYR A 471 2.98 -21.72 17.86
C TYR A 471 1.76 -22.10 18.70
N LEU A 472 0.60 -21.46 18.45
CA LEU A 472 -0.65 -21.67 19.18
C LEU A 472 -1.25 -23.06 18.95
N ASN A 473 -1.03 -23.66 17.77
CA ASN A 473 -1.50 -25.00 17.41
C ASN A 473 -0.62 -26.14 17.96
N ASP A 474 0.57 -25.84 18.48
CA ASP A 474 1.44 -26.85 19.08
C ASP A 474 1.12 -27.03 20.57
N GLY A 475 0.50 -28.16 20.90
CA GLY A 475 0.17 -28.54 22.27
C GLY A 475 1.36 -28.53 23.24
N ASN A 476 2.61 -28.59 22.77
CA ASN A 476 3.80 -28.46 23.62
C ASN A 476 3.96 -27.06 24.24
N HIS A 477 3.28 -26.04 23.72
CA HIS A 477 3.24 -24.70 24.31
C HIS A 477 2.11 -24.53 25.32
N TRP A 478 1.31 -25.58 25.55
CA TRP A 478 0.19 -25.58 26.49
C TRP A 478 0.47 -26.53 27.66
N ARG A 479 -0.04 -26.20 28.83
CA ARG A 479 0.03 -27.04 30.03
C ARG A 479 -1.30 -27.05 30.77
N SER A 480 -1.47 -27.99 31.68
CA SER A 480 -2.60 -27.98 32.60
C SER A 480 -2.37 -26.90 33.67
N THR A 481 -3.41 -26.11 33.94
CA THR A 481 -3.43 -25.25 35.13
C THR A 481 -3.20 -26.09 36.38
N SER A 482 -2.39 -25.58 37.30
CA SER A 482 -2.18 -26.27 38.59
C SER A 482 -3.37 -26.06 39.51
N GLU A 483 -3.96 -24.88 39.41
CA GLU A 483 -5.23 -24.48 39.97
C GLU A 483 -6.36 -25.34 39.40
N TYR A 484 -7.16 -25.88 40.31
CA TYR A 484 -8.41 -26.51 39.96
C TYR A 484 -9.40 -25.45 39.48
N HIS A 485 -10.14 -25.79 38.43
CA HIS A 485 -11.01 -24.96 37.60
C HIS A 485 -10.35 -23.94 36.67
N GLY A 486 -9.03 -23.72 36.76
CA GLY A 486 -8.30 -22.78 35.91
C GLY A 486 -7.75 -21.59 36.69
N SER A 487 -7.16 -20.64 35.97
CA SER A 487 -6.50 -19.45 36.52
C SER A 487 -6.94 -18.13 35.87
N PRO A 488 -8.23 -17.92 35.53
CA PRO A 488 -8.64 -16.75 34.78
C PRO A 488 -8.27 -15.44 35.49
N GLY A 489 -7.78 -14.47 34.73
CA GLY A 489 -7.32 -13.16 35.15
C GLY A 489 -5.84 -13.11 35.52
N ARG A 490 -5.11 -14.23 35.52
CA ARG A 490 -3.70 -14.29 35.89
C ARG A 490 -2.96 -15.47 35.26
N LEU A 491 -1.64 -15.46 35.34
CA LEU A 491 -0.86 -16.65 35.00
C LEU A 491 -1.05 -17.70 36.09
N GLY A 492 -1.30 -18.96 35.71
CA GLY A 492 -1.28 -20.08 36.63
C GLY A 492 0.08 -20.22 37.31
N LEU A 493 0.08 -20.69 38.55
CA LEU A 493 1.30 -20.90 39.34
C LEU A 493 2.29 -21.87 38.68
N GLY A 494 1.81 -22.67 37.72
CA GLY A 494 2.57 -23.70 37.04
C GLY A 494 2.90 -24.87 37.97
N PRO A 495 3.58 -25.91 37.44
CA PRO A 495 3.82 -27.13 38.19
C PRO A 495 4.63 -26.83 39.45
N ASP A 496 4.13 -27.28 40.60
CA ASP A 496 4.86 -27.21 41.86
C ASP A 496 6.03 -28.18 41.84
N LYS A 497 7.24 -27.66 41.60
CA LYS A 497 8.47 -28.47 41.51
C LYS A 497 9.04 -28.84 42.88
N ARG A 498 8.38 -28.47 43.98
CA ARG A 498 8.84 -28.77 45.33
C ARG A 498 8.59 -30.22 45.73
N VAL A 499 7.59 -30.87 45.13
CA VAL A 499 7.36 -32.32 45.25
C VAL A 499 7.25 -32.88 43.84
N VAL A 500 8.16 -33.78 43.48
CA VAL A 500 8.19 -34.42 42.17
C VAL A 500 7.94 -35.91 42.28
N VAL A 501 7.41 -36.52 41.23
CA VAL A 501 7.44 -37.97 41.09
C VAL A 501 8.88 -38.37 40.79
N ASN A 502 9.53 -39.09 41.71
CA ASN A 502 10.92 -39.50 41.58
C ASN A 502 11.06 -40.90 40.97
N GLU A 503 10.15 -41.81 41.33
CA GLU A 503 10.13 -43.17 40.82
C GLU A 503 8.68 -43.62 40.58
N VAL A 504 8.47 -44.32 39.48
CA VAL A 504 7.21 -45.03 39.18
C VAL A 504 7.55 -46.49 38.93
N LEU A 505 6.96 -47.35 39.76
CA LEU A 505 6.91 -48.78 39.52
C LEU A 505 5.49 -49.13 39.10
N ALA A 506 5.32 -49.54 37.84
CA ALA A 506 4.02 -49.90 37.28
C ALA A 506 4.09 -51.28 36.62
N HIS A 507 2.94 -51.94 36.47
CA HIS A 507 2.82 -53.28 35.88
C HIS A 507 3.61 -54.36 36.65
N THR A 508 3.43 -54.40 37.97
CA THR A 508 4.08 -55.37 38.84
C THR A 508 3.33 -56.70 38.95
N ASP A 509 4.10 -57.79 39.04
CA ASP A 509 3.58 -59.10 39.45
C ASP A 509 3.63 -59.21 40.98
N LEU A 510 2.63 -59.88 41.56
CA LEU A 510 2.61 -60.16 42.99
C LEU A 510 3.89 -60.91 43.42
N PRO A 511 4.47 -60.58 44.59
CA PRO A 511 3.89 -59.75 45.66
C PRO A 511 4.16 -58.24 45.53
N GLN A 512 4.83 -57.79 44.47
CA GLN A 512 5.03 -56.36 44.23
C GLN A 512 3.69 -55.74 43.79
N VAL A 513 3.51 -54.47 44.14
CA VAL A 513 2.37 -53.67 43.74
C VAL A 513 2.89 -52.40 43.10
N ASP A 514 2.05 -51.78 42.28
CA ASP A 514 2.42 -50.53 41.62
C ASP A 514 2.61 -49.45 42.69
N THR A 515 3.73 -48.72 42.62
CA THR A 515 4.09 -47.68 43.57
C THR A 515 4.55 -46.42 42.85
N ILE A 516 4.20 -45.27 43.44
CA ILE A 516 4.72 -43.97 43.04
C ILE A 516 5.51 -43.38 44.23
N GLU A 517 6.74 -42.96 43.97
CA GLU A 517 7.56 -42.26 44.95
C GLU A 517 7.49 -40.75 44.72
N PHE A 518 7.12 -40.02 45.76
CA PHE A 518 7.19 -38.57 45.78
C PHE A 518 8.48 -38.11 46.48
N TYR A 519 9.24 -37.24 45.83
CA TYR A 519 10.45 -36.63 46.38
C TYR A 519 10.23 -35.14 46.64
N ASN A 520 10.45 -34.74 47.89
CA ASN A 520 10.52 -33.34 48.27
C ASN A 520 11.90 -32.77 47.87
N THR A 521 11.92 -31.86 46.90
CA THR A 521 13.14 -31.23 46.38
C THR A 521 13.67 -30.11 47.28
N THR A 522 12.98 -29.82 48.38
CA THR A 522 13.30 -28.73 49.31
C THR A 522 13.86 -29.25 50.64
N ALA A 523 14.48 -28.35 51.41
CA ALA A 523 14.97 -28.67 52.75
C ALA A 523 13.89 -28.57 53.85
N ALA A 524 12.69 -28.11 53.52
CA ALA A 524 11.59 -27.90 54.47
C ALA A 524 10.50 -28.97 54.26
N PRO A 525 9.81 -29.43 55.33
CA PRO A 525 8.64 -30.30 55.18
C PRO A 525 7.55 -29.63 54.33
N ILE A 526 6.87 -30.41 53.49
CA ILE A 526 5.74 -29.98 52.66
C ILE A 526 4.54 -30.82 53.04
N ASP A 527 3.41 -30.16 53.31
CA ASP A 527 2.14 -30.83 53.58
C ASP A 527 1.43 -31.15 52.25
N ILE A 528 1.15 -32.44 52.05
CA ILE A 528 0.48 -32.98 50.85
C ILE A 528 -0.87 -33.64 51.19
N SER A 529 -1.42 -33.39 52.38
CA SER A 529 -2.64 -34.06 52.88
C SER A 529 -3.92 -33.83 52.07
N HIS A 530 -3.88 -32.92 51.09
CA HIS A 530 -5.00 -32.56 50.20
C HIS A 530 -4.61 -32.53 48.72
N TRP A 531 -3.53 -33.22 48.34
CA TRP A 531 -3.06 -33.32 46.95
C TRP A 531 -3.78 -34.43 46.18
#